data_AF-A0A957U8H2-F1
#
_entry.id   AF-A0A957U8H2-F1
#
_cell.length_a   1.000
_cell.length_b   1.000
_cell.length_c   1.000
_cell.angle_alpha   90.00
_cell.angle_beta   90.00
_cell.angle_gamma   90.00
#
_symmetry.space_group_name_H-M   'P 1'
#
loop_
_entity.id
_entity.type
_entity.pdbx_description
1 polymer ?
#
loop_
_entity_poly.entity_id
_entity_poly.type
_entity_poly.pdbx_seq_one_letter_code
_entity_poly.pdbx_strand_id
1 'polypeptide(L)'
;LRAASRPILVTLAEQCGEAATLELLVESYVLVVDEVASNHPMGMTQDVGNRLPAHATATGKVLLAALPDAQLDAMLPGPLARLTDQTIVDPQRLRAELTQVRQDGFVVASGELEPGFVAVAAPVQDRERQVVAAISVGGPSLRLTPDRLPEIAAMVQMSARQISRQLGYWPG
;
A
#
# COMPACT_ATOMS: atom_id res chain seq x y z
N LEU A 1 16.38 3.95 3.17
CA LEU A 1 15.00 3.42 3.11
C LEU A 1 14.98 1.90 3.02
N ARG A 2 15.26 1.28 1.86
CA ARG A 2 15.18 -0.19 1.69
C ARG A 2 15.91 -1.00 2.77
N ALA A 3 17.17 -0.68 3.07
CA ALA A 3 17.96 -1.38 4.09
C ALA A 3 17.35 -1.29 5.51
N ALA A 4 16.67 -0.18 5.83
CA ALA A 4 15.96 0.02 7.10
C ALA A 4 14.63 -0.79 7.13
N SER A 5 13.95 -0.88 5.99
CA SER A 5 12.67 -1.57 5.87
C SER A 5 12.78 -3.09 5.82
N ARG A 6 13.83 -3.64 5.19
CA ARG A 6 13.93 -5.08 4.90
C ARG A 6 13.70 -5.98 6.13
N PRO A 7 14.36 -5.77 7.28
CA PRO A 7 14.15 -6.66 8.44
C PRO A 7 12.70 -6.63 8.93
N ILE A 8 12.05 -5.47 8.89
CA ILE A 8 10.65 -5.30 9.32
C ILE A 8 9.70 -5.99 8.33
N LEU A 9 9.96 -5.87 7.02
CA LEU A 9 9.17 -6.59 6.00
C LEU A 9 9.30 -8.11 6.15
N VAL A 10 10.48 -8.61 6.51
CA VAL A 10 10.69 -10.05 6.76
C VAL A 10 9.82 -10.52 7.93
N THR A 11 9.91 -9.82 9.06
CA THR A 11 9.07 -10.15 10.23
C THR A 11 7.58 -10.01 9.93
N LEU A 12 7.18 -8.98 9.16
CA LEU A 12 5.79 -8.78 8.78
C LEU A 12 5.27 -9.96 7.93
N ALA A 13 6.01 -10.36 6.90
CA ALA A 13 5.64 -11.48 6.04
C ALA A 13 5.59 -12.82 6.81
N GLU A 14 6.55 -13.05 7.72
CA GLU A 14 6.56 -14.22 8.59
C GLU A 14 5.35 -14.28 9.51
N GLN A 15 4.95 -13.15 10.10
CA GLN A 15 3.82 -13.06 11.02
C GLN A 15 2.47 -13.19 10.32
N CYS A 16 2.31 -12.58 9.15
CA CYS A 16 1.03 -12.60 8.44
C CYS A 16 0.85 -13.84 7.52
N GLY A 17 1.95 -14.48 7.14
CA GLY A 17 1.99 -15.60 6.19
C GLY A 17 1.91 -15.20 4.72
N GLU A 18 1.82 -13.90 4.42
CA GLU A 18 1.61 -13.36 3.07
C GLU A 18 2.79 -12.49 2.63
N ALA A 19 2.77 -12.06 1.36
CA ALA A 19 3.83 -11.22 0.82
C ALA A 19 3.79 -9.82 1.44
N ALA A 20 4.96 -9.24 1.72
CA ALA A 20 5.10 -7.88 2.21
C ALA A 20 5.94 -7.03 1.23
N THR A 21 5.43 -5.86 0.84
CA THR A 21 6.08 -4.96 -0.12
C THR A 21 6.43 -3.61 0.51
N LEU A 22 7.43 -2.95 -0.08
CA LEU A 22 7.72 -1.52 0.09
C LEU A 22 7.70 -0.86 -1.28
N GLU A 23 6.99 0.25 -1.37
CA GLU A 23 6.71 0.90 -2.65
C GLU A 23 6.80 2.43 -2.56
N LEU A 24 7.20 3.04 -3.67
CA LEU A 24 7.34 4.50 -3.83
C LEU A 24 6.40 5.01 -4.91
N LEU A 25 5.89 6.23 -4.73
CA LEU A 25 5.11 6.89 -5.77
C LEU A 25 6.06 7.47 -6.83
N VAL A 26 5.80 7.15 -8.10
CA VAL A 26 6.50 7.69 -9.26
C VAL A 26 5.45 8.05 -10.30
N GLU A 27 5.19 9.35 -10.46
CA GLU A 27 4.09 9.85 -11.29
C GLU A 27 2.74 9.24 -10.83
N SER A 28 1.95 8.67 -11.75
CA SER A 28 0.69 8.00 -11.46
C SER A 28 0.83 6.50 -11.13
N TYR A 29 2.06 6.04 -10.84
CA TYR A 29 2.38 4.64 -10.57
C TYR A 29 3.06 4.46 -9.22
N VAL A 30 2.96 3.26 -8.66
CA VAL A 30 3.86 2.81 -7.60
C VAL A 30 4.98 1.97 -8.19
N LEU A 31 6.20 2.17 -7.70
CA LEU A 31 7.37 1.36 -8.00
C LEU A 31 7.64 0.43 -6.82
N VAL A 32 7.66 -0.89 -7.07
CA VAL A 32 8.04 -1.88 -6.06
C VAL A 32 9.55 -1.82 -5.84
N VAL A 33 9.98 -1.40 -4.65
CA VAL A 33 11.41 -1.23 -4.32
C VAL A 33 11.96 -2.36 -3.45
N ASP A 34 11.10 -3.06 -2.73
CA ASP A 34 11.47 -4.27 -1.99
C ASP A 34 10.25 -5.17 -1.80
N GLU A 35 10.51 -6.47 -1.73
CA GLU A 35 9.47 -7.48 -1.54
C GLU A 35 10.03 -8.66 -0.74
N VAL A 36 9.24 -9.11 0.23
CA VAL A 36 9.40 -10.41 0.88
C VAL A 36 8.23 -11.26 0.43
N ALA A 37 8.52 -12.28 -0.39
CA ALA A 37 7.51 -13.18 -0.93
C ALA A 37 6.83 -14.00 0.18
N SER A 38 5.58 -14.39 -0.06
CA SER A 38 4.89 -15.37 0.78
C SER A 38 5.60 -16.74 0.71
N ASN A 39 5.55 -17.49 1.81
CA ASN A 39 6.01 -18.89 1.85
C ASN A 39 5.01 -19.87 1.23
N HIS A 40 3.86 -19.40 0.71
CA HIS A 40 2.88 -20.25 0.06
C HIS A 40 3.26 -20.56 -1.40
N PRO A 41 3.09 -21.81 -1.88
CA PRO A 41 3.37 -22.20 -3.28
C PRO A 41 2.56 -21.43 -4.32
N MET A 42 1.42 -20.84 -3.91
CA MET A 42 0.56 -19.97 -4.71
C MET A 42 0.47 -18.58 -4.06
N GLY A 43 1.63 -18.03 -3.68
CA GLY A 43 1.77 -16.62 -3.32
C GLY A 43 1.60 -15.74 -4.56
N MET A 44 0.95 -14.60 -4.39
CA MET A 44 0.92 -13.54 -5.40
C MET A 44 2.13 -12.64 -5.13
N THR A 45 3.03 -12.48 -6.10
CA THR A 45 4.16 -11.55 -6.02
C THR A 45 3.89 -10.31 -6.85
N GLN A 46 4.55 -9.21 -6.52
CA GLN A 46 4.46 -7.97 -7.29
C GLN A 46 5.76 -7.66 -8.05
N ASP A 47 6.84 -8.36 -7.73
CA ASP A 47 8.20 -8.30 -8.27
C ASP A 47 8.88 -6.93 -8.14
N VAL A 48 10.07 -6.92 -7.54
CA VAL A 48 10.89 -5.70 -7.43
C VAL A 48 11.20 -5.12 -8.80
N GLY A 49 10.94 -3.81 -8.97
CA GLY A 49 11.13 -3.07 -10.22
C GLY A 49 9.85 -2.88 -11.04
N ASN A 50 8.77 -3.59 -10.72
CA ASN A 50 7.49 -3.40 -11.39
C ASN A 50 6.85 -2.06 -11.07
N ARG A 51 6.08 -1.57 -12.05
CA ARG A 51 5.26 -0.36 -11.93
C ARG A 51 3.79 -0.73 -12.01
N LEU A 52 3.02 -0.32 -11.00
CA LEU A 52 1.60 -0.63 -10.89
C LEU A 52 0.77 0.65 -10.83
N PRO A 53 -0.44 0.71 -11.41
CA PRO A 53 -1.26 1.93 -11.37
C PRO A 53 -1.63 2.31 -9.94
N ALA A 54 -1.22 3.49 -9.47
CA ALA A 54 -1.34 3.86 -8.07
C ALA A 54 -2.80 3.93 -7.59
N HIS A 55 -3.75 4.24 -8.47
CA HIS A 55 -5.17 4.30 -8.13
C HIS A 55 -5.79 2.92 -7.82
N ALA A 56 -5.15 1.84 -8.28
CA ALA A 56 -5.66 0.48 -8.16
C ALA A 56 -4.87 -0.37 -7.13
N THR A 57 -3.84 0.18 -6.49
CA THR A 57 -3.06 -0.51 -5.46
C THR A 57 -3.29 0.08 -4.07
N ALA A 58 -3.19 -0.73 -3.02
CA ALA A 58 -3.34 -0.26 -1.65
C ALA A 58 -2.23 0.75 -1.27
N THR A 59 -0.97 0.45 -1.60
CA THR A 59 0.18 1.34 -1.42
C THR A 59 0.02 2.64 -2.21
N GLY A 60 -0.46 2.55 -3.45
CA GLY A 60 -0.69 3.70 -4.31
C GLY A 60 -1.75 4.62 -3.75
N LYS A 61 -2.86 4.08 -3.25
CA LYS A 61 -3.88 4.86 -2.54
C LYS A 61 -3.33 5.54 -1.29
N VAL A 62 -2.52 4.85 -0.48
CA VAL A 62 -1.84 5.47 0.67
C VAL A 62 -0.95 6.64 0.25
N LEU A 63 -0.21 6.48 -0.84
CA LEU A 63 0.71 7.50 -1.34
C LEU A 63 -0.01 8.68 -1.98
N LEU A 64 -1.03 8.41 -2.81
CA LEU A 64 -1.89 9.44 -3.41
C LEU A 64 -2.66 10.22 -2.34
N ALA A 65 -3.10 9.54 -1.29
CA ALA A 65 -3.74 10.17 -0.14
C ALA A 65 -2.79 11.14 0.59
N ALA A 66 -1.47 11.02 0.47
CA ALA A 66 -0.56 11.97 1.10
C ALA A 66 -0.34 13.26 0.28
N LEU A 67 -0.76 13.28 -0.98
CA LEU A 67 -0.52 14.42 -1.86
C LEU A 67 -1.44 15.60 -1.55
N PRO A 68 -0.97 16.86 -1.71
CA PRO A 68 -1.85 18.01 -1.85
C PRO A 68 -2.79 17.84 -3.05
N ASP A 69 -4.03 18.32 -2.93
CA ASP A 69 -5.07 18.09 -3.94
C ASP A 69 -4.66 18.59 -5.35
N ALA A 70 -3.93 19.70 -5.45
CA ALA A 70 -3.41 20.19 -6.72
C ALA A 70 -2.39 19.24 -7.39
N GLN A 71 -1.57 18.52 -6.60
CA GLN A 71 -0.63 17.52 -7.14
C GLN A 71 -1.37 16.25 -7.54
N LEU A 72 -2.35 15.83 -6.74
CA LEU A 72 -3.22 14.70 -7.06
C LEU A 72 -3.96 14.92 -8.39
N ASP A 73 -4.54 16.11 -8.57
CA ASP A 73 -5.26 16.47 -9.80
C ASP A 73 -4.35 16.51 -11.02
N ALA A 74 -3.10 16.97 -10.86
CA ALA A 74 -2.11 16.96 -11.94
C ALA A 74 -1.66 15.53 -12.30
N MET A 75 -1.57 14.63 -11.31
CA MET A 75 -1.19 13.24 -11.52
C MET A 75 -2.31 12.39 -12.13
N LEU A 76 -3.57 12.69 -11.80
CA LEU A 76 -4.75 11.91 -12.22
C LEU A 76 -5.79 12.81 -12.91
N PRO A 77 -5.47 13.40 -14.09
CA PRO A 77 -6.30 14.44 -14.71
C PRO A 77 -7.59 13.93 -15.39
N GLY A 78 -7.81 12.61 -15.45
CA GLY A 78 -8.87 12.03 -16.26
C GLY A 78 -9.39 10.69 -15.74
N PRO A 79 -10.25 10.02 -16.52
CA PRO A 79 -10.77 8.70 -16.17
C PRO A 79 -9.63 7.71 -15.93
N LEU A 80 -9.76 6.91 -14.87
CA LEU A 80 -8.72 5.97 -14.47
C LEU A 80 -8.90 4.65 -15.22
N ALA A 81 -7.78 3.99 -15.54
CA ALA A 81 -7.82 2.71 -16.24
C ALA A 81 -8.57 1.66 -15.41
N ARG A 82 -9.52 0.95 -16.05
CA ARG A 82 -10.19 -0.21 -15.48
C ARG A 82 -9.29 -1.44 -15.63
N LEU A 83 -8.95 -2.10 -14.53
CA LEU A 83 -8.18 -3.35 -14.52
C LEU A 83 -9.09 -4.55 -14.22
N THR A 84 -10.10 -4.33 -13.38
CA THR A 84 -11.12 -5.29 -12.98
C THR A 84 -12.47 -4.60 -12.86
N ASP A 85 -13.53 -5.36 -12.55
CA ASP A 85 -14.84 -4.78 -12.24
C ASP A 85 -14.85 -3.97 -10.93
N GLN A 86 -13.89 -4.22 -10.04
CA GLN A 86 -13.77 -3.53 -8.75
C GLN A 86 -12.90 -2.26 -8.81
N THR A 87 -12.09 -2.09 -9.85
CA THR A 87 -11.23 -0.90 -9.99
C THR A 87 -12.04 0.38 -9.91
N ILE A 88 -11.62 1.31 -9.05
CA ILE A 88 -12.21 2.64 -8.99
C ILE A 88 -11.75 3.43 -10.22
N VAL A 89 -12.68 3.67 -11.15
CA VAL A 89 -12.42 4.40 -12.40
C VAL A 89 -12.80 5.89 -12.33
N ASP A 90 -13.64 6.25 -11.36
CA ASP A 90 -14.16 7.59 -11.16
C ASP A 90 -13.23 8.38 -10.22
N PRO A 91 -12.61 9.48 -10.68
CA PRO A 91 -11.76 10.32 -9.86
C PRO A 91 -12.45 10.89 -8.61
N GLN A 92 -13.75 11.19 -8.66
CA GLN A 92 -14.47 11.69 -7.48
C GLN A 92 -14.60 10.61 -6.41
N ARG A 93 -14.93 9.38 -6.82
CA ARG A 93 -14.97 8.22 -5.91
C ARG A 93 -13.59 7.92 -5.33
N LEU A 94 -12.53 8.01 -6.15
CA LEU A 94 -11.16 7.84 -5.66
C LEU A 94 -10.84 8.92 -4.61
N ARG A 95 -11.11 10.21 -4.87
CA ARG A 95 -10.87 11.29 -3.89
C ARG A 95 -11.58 11.07 -2.55
N ALA A 96 -12.83 10.60 -2.59
CA ALA A 96 -13.58 10.27 -1.38
C ALA A 96 -12.89 9.16 -0.57
N GLU A 97 -12.42 8.11 -1.24
CA GLU A 97 -11.69 7.02 -0.59
C GLU A 97 -10.33 7.50 -0.05
N LEU A 98 -9.56 8.27 -0.83
CA LEU A 98 -8.27 8.82 -0.38
C LEU A 98 -8.43 9.71 0.85
N THR A 99 -9.55 10.43 0.96
CA THR A 99 -9.89 11.19 2.17
C THR A 99 -10.05 10.28 3.38
N GLN A 100 -10.70 9.12 3.21
CA GLN A 100 -10.82 8.12 4.26
C GLN A 100 -9.46 7.50 4.63
N VAL A 101 -8.62 7.20 3.63
CA VAL A 101 -7.25 6.70 3.85
C VAL A 101 -6.41 7.68 4.68
N ARG A 102 -6.53 8.99 4.42
CA ARG A 102 -5.87 10.04 5.24
C ARG A 102 -6.30 9.97 6.72
N GLN A 103 -7.57 9.68 6.98
CA GLN A 103 -8.13 9.66 8.34
C GLN A 103 -7.76 8.38 9.08
N ASP A 104 -7.87 7.23 8.41
CA ASP A 104 -7.66 5.91 9.04
C ASP A 104 -6.17 5.55 9.15
N GLY A 105 -5.34 6.10 8.26
CA GLY A 105 -3.90 5.82 8.22
C GLY A 105 -3.57 4.41 7.72
N PHE A 106 -4.50 3.78 7.00
CA PHE A 106 -4.32 2.56 6.22
C PHE A 106 -5.44 2.42 5.18
N VAL A 107 -5.31 1.46 4.28
CA VAL A 107 -6.38 1.10 3.33
C VAL A 107 -6.38 -0.40 3.08
N VAL A 108 -7.56 -0.95 2.78
CA VAL A 108 -7.72 -2.28 2.18
C VAL A 108 -8.16 -2.12 0.73
N ALA A 109 -7.38 -2.63 -0.21
CA ALA A 109 -7.76 -2.73 -1.61
C ALA A 109 -8.12 -4.18 -1.94
N SER A 110 -9.33 -4.42 -2.45
CA SER A 110 -9.87 -5.77 -2.67
C SER A 110 -10.31 -5.95 -4.11
N GLY A 111 -9.53 -6.72 -4.87
CA GLY A 111 -9.82 -7.11 -6.24
C GLY A 111 -9.62 -6.00 -7.27
N GLU A 112 -9.02 -4.87 -6.91
CA GLU A 112 -8.94 -3.69 -7.78
C GLU A 112 -7.82 -3.74 -8.81
N LEU A 113 -6.68 -4.31 -8.42
CA LEU A 113 -5.53 -4.55 -9.30
C LEU A 113 -5.73 -5.84 -10.11
N GLU A 114 -6.11 -6.91 -9.43
CA GLU A 114 -6.32 -8.24 -10.00
C GLU A 114 -7.49 -8.94 -9.26
N PRO A 115 -8.38 -9.66 -9.94
CA PRO A 115 -9.47 -10.37 -9.30
C PRO A 115 -8.97 -11.39 -8.27
N GLY A 116 -9.55 -11.37 -7.07
CA GLY A 116 -9.17 -12.29 -6.01
C GLY A 116 -7.89 -11.93 -5.25
N PHE A 117 -7.23 -10.81 -5.57
CA PHE A 117 -6.13 -10.27 -4.76
C PHE A 117 -6.64 -9.23 -3.76
N VAL A 118 -6.13 -9.28 -2.53
CA VAL A 118 -6.40 -8.30 -1.47
C VAL A 118 -5.08 -7.79 -0.94
N ALA A 119 -5.00 -6.49 -0.68
CA ALA A 119 -3.84 -5.87 -0.05
C ALA A 119 -4.25 -4.88 1.03
N VAL A 120 -3.47 -4.82 2.10
CA VAL A 120 -3.61 -3.85 3.19
C VAL A 120 -2.33 -3.03 3.26
N ALA A 121 -2.43 -1.70 3.18
CA ALA A 121 -1.27 -0.82 3.16
C ALA A 121 -1.31 0.29 4.20
N ALA A 122 -0.15 0.76 4.64
CA ALA A 122 0.00 1.89 5.56
C ALA A 122 1.21 2.79 5.19
N PRO A 123 1.17 4.08 5.55
CA PRO A 123 2.18 5.05 5.16
C PRO A 123 3.46 4.92 5.98
N VAL A 124 4.60 5.09 5.31
CA VAL A 124 5.91 5.29 5.94
C VAL A 124 6.25 6.78 5.88
N GLN A 125 6.48 7.38 7.05
CA GLN A 125 6.74 8.80 7.20
C GLN A 125 8.20 9.08 7.58
N ASP A 126 8.72 10.20 7.12
CA ASP A 126 10.04 10.70 7.52
C ASP A 126 9.98 11.61 8.76
N ARG A 127 11.15 12.16 9.15
CA ARG A 127 11.28 13.12 10.26
C ARG A 127 10.44 14.39 10.10
N GLU A 128 10.04 14.75 8.88
CA GLU A 128 9.21 15.92 8.57
C GLU A 128 7.71 15.56 8.50
N ARG A 129 7.36 14.32 8.92
CA ARG A 129 6.02 13.74 8.88
C ARG A 129 5.46 13.60 7.46
N GLN A 130 6.31 13.70 6.44
CA GLN A 130 5.92 13.49 5.05
C GLN A 130 5.84 12.00 4.76
N VAL A 131 4.79 11.56 4.06
CA VAL A 131 4.71 10.17 3.59
C VAL A 131 5.68 10.01 2.42
N VAL A 132 6.73 9.23 2.63
CA VAL A 132 7.81 9.04 1.64
C VAL A 132 7.76 7.68 0.96
N ALA A 133 7.02 6.73 1.53
CA ALA A 133 6.81 5.39 0.99
C ALA A 133 5.53 4.79 1.60
N ALA A 134 5.11 3.64 1.09
CA ALA A 134 4.10 2.81 1.74
C ALA A 134 4.59 1.36 1.81
N ILE A 135 4.15 0.64 2.84
CA ILE A 135 4.29 -0.81 2.88
C ILE A 135 2.93 -1.47 2.80
N SER A 136 2.89 -2.70 2.31
CA SER A 136 1.66 -3.50 2.30
C SER A 136 1.89 -4.95 2.66
N VAL A 137 0.82 -5.62 3.05
CA VAL A 137 0.67 -7.07 2.99
C VAL A 137 -0.34 -7.39 1.90
N GLY A 138 0.01 -8.30 0.99
CA GLY A 138 -0.84 -8.69 -0.15
C GLY A 138 -0.92 -10.20 -0.32
N GLY A 139 -2.11 -10.69 -0.67
CA GLY A 139 -2.36 -12.11 -0.91
C GLY A 139 -3.77 -12.42 -1.42
N PRO A 140 -4.10 -13.70 -1.66
CA PRO A 140 -5.41 -14.11 -2.16
C PRO A 140 -6.52 -13.81 -1.15
N SER A 141 -7.69 -13.40 -1.64
CA SER A 141 -8.90 -13.13 -0.83
C SER A 141 -9.38 -14.33 -0.02
N LEU A 142 -9.05 -15.54 -0.47
CA LEU A 142 -9.32 -16.80 0.22
C LEU A 142 -8.54 -16.93 1.54
N ARG A 143 -7.40 -16.24 1.67
CA ARG A 143 -6.56 -16.24 2.88
C ARG A 143 -6.63 -14.91 3.62
N LEU A 144 -6.72 -13.79 2.91
CA LEU A 144 -6.97 -12.46 3.50
C LEU A 144 -8.48 -12.19 3.60
N THR A 145 -9.14 -12.98 4.42
CA THR A 145 -10.60 -12.89 4.64
C THR A 145 -10.98 -11.66 5.48
N PRO A 146 -12.24 -11.19 5.42
CA PRO A 146 -12.70 -10.05 6.19
C PRO A 146 -12.37 -10.11 7.69
N ASP A 147 -12.46 -11.30 8.30
CA ASP A 147 -12.17 -11.50 9.72
C ASP A 147 -10.68 -11.32 10.08
N ARG A 148 -9.76 -11.52 9.11
CA ARG A 148 -8.32 -11.31 9.30
C ARG A 148 -7.88 -9.88 9.03
N LEU A 149 -8.63 -9.11 8.24
CA LEU A 149 -8.22 -7.77 7.83
C LEU A 149 -7.91 -6.81 8.99
N PRO A 150 -8.67 -6.79 10.11
CA PRO A 150 -8.33 -5.92 11.24
C PRO A 150 -6.98 -6.24 11.87
N GLU A 151 -6.64 -7.52 12.01
CA GLU A 151 -5.35 -7.97 12.53
C GLU A 151 -4.21 -7.59 11.57
N ILE A 152 -4.39 -7.85 10.27
CA ILE A 152 -3.41 -7.52 9.24
C ILE A 152 -3.18 -6.00 9.18
N ALA A 153 -4.24 -5.20 9.23
CA ALA A 153 -4.14 -3.74 9.27
C ALA A 153 -3.31 -3.27 10.47
N ALA A 154 -3.55 -3.82 11.66
CA ALA A 154 -2.78 -3.49 12.85
C ALA A 154 -1.29 -3.84 12.69
N MET A 155 -0.97 -5.01 12.13
CA MET A 155 0.40 -5.43 11.84
C MET A 155 1.09 -4.49 10.84
N VAL A 156 0.42 -4.18 9.72
CA VAL A 156 0.96 -3.30 8.68
C VAL A 156 1.18 -1.88 9.22
N GLN A 157 0.23 -1.33 9.96
CA GLN A 157 0.38 0.00 10.59
C GLN A 157 1.53 0.03 11.61
N MET A 158 1.66 -1.01 12.45
CA MET A 158 2.74 -1.11 13.41
C MET A 158 4.11 -1.17 12.71
N SER A 159 4.25 -2.01 11.69
CA SER A 159 5.46 -2.13 10.88
C SER A 159 5.80 -0.83 10.16
N ALA A 160 4.81 -0.14 9.59
CA ALA A 160 5.02 1.14 8.93
C ALA A 160 5.53 2.20 9.91
N ARG A 161 5.00 2.24 11.14
CA ARG A 161 5.50 3.11 12.22
C ARG A 161 6.93 2.75 12.64
N GLN A 162 7.28 1.46 12.71
CA GLN A 162 8.65 1.03 13.03
C GLN A 162 9.64 1.50 11.96
N ILE A 163 9.29 1.37 10.67
CA ILE A 163 10.12 1.89 9.57
C ILE A 163 10.23 3.41 9.67
N SER A 164 9.11 4.11 9.88
CA SER A 164 9.07 5.56 10.03
C SER A 164 9.99 6.03 11.15
N ARG A 165 10.00 5.31 12.29
CA ARG A 165 10.91 5.57 13.39
C ARG A 165 12.37 5.44 12.99
N GLN A 166 12.75 4.45 12.17
CA GLN A 166 14.11 4.36 11.64
C GLN A 166 14.48 5.51 10.70
N LEU A 167 13.49 6.20 10.13
CA LEU A 167 13.66 7.41 9.31
C LEU A 167 13.60 8.71 10.13
N GLY A 168 13.47 8.63 11.45
CA GLY A 168 13.43 9.77 12.37
C GLY A 168 12.03 10.34 12.65
N TYR A 169 10.95 9.65 12.29
CA TYR A 169 9.59 10.06 12.63
C TYR A 169 9.24 9.76 14.09
N TRP A 170 8.99 10.79 14.91
CA TRP A 170 8.44 10.65 16.26
C TRP A 170 6.96 11.08 16.32
N PRO A 171 6.04 10.20 16.77
CA PRO A 171 4.70 10.64 17.16
C PRO A 171 4.86 11.56 18.37
N GLY A 172 4.31 12.78 18.26
CA GLY A 172 4.27 13.73 19.36
C GLY A 172 3.49 13.21 20.55
#